data_AF-A0A350HD57-F1
#
_entry.id   AF-A0A350HD57-F1
#
_cell.length_a   1.000
_cell.length_b   1.000
_cell.length_c   1.000
_cell.angle_alpha   90.00
_cell.angle_beta   90.00
_cell.angle_gamma   90.00
#
_symmetry.space_group_name_H-M   'P 1'
#
loop_
_entity.id
_entity.type
_entity.pdbx_description
1 polymer ?
#
loop_
_entity_poly.entity_id
_entity_poly.type
_entity_poly.pdbx_seq_one_letter_code
_entity_poly.pdbx_strand_id
1 'polypeptide(L)'
;KTLPYKKNLHMIGQSLGAAVAVDTAESINAQTIVMISPFTSIKAMATEIIGPVWSWLLLPFLQDRYPTQTTLKTLEKTQPHIKITILHGNEDKIVPVTMGRRLALDHKDWITYDEIEGAGHELNTEGLVKLTKIISKVCQTTPSKK
;
A
#
# COMPACT_ATOMS: atom_id res chain seq x y z
N LYS A 1 -1.56 9.55 20.32
CA LYS A 1 -1.31 11.00 20.13
C LYS A 1 -2.10 11.47 18.92
N THR A 2 -3.10 12.32 19.08
CA THR A 2 -3.87 12.88 17.94
C THR A 2 -3.08 14.02 17.32
N LEU A 3 -2.76 13.91 16.02
CA LEU A 3 -2.13 15.00 15.29
C LEU A 3 -3.03 16.25 15.29
N PRO A 4 -2.47 17.46 15.39
CA PRO A 4 -3.24 18.70 15.46
C PRO A 4 -3.96 19.08 14.16
N TYR A 5 -3.82 18.29 13.08
CA TYR A 5 -4.44 18.58 11.79
C TYR A 5 -5.85 18.01 11.71
N LYS A 6 -6.85 18.88 11.81
CA LYS A 6 -8.26 18.59 11.57
C LYS A 6 -8.45 18.06 10.13
N LYS A 7 -8.68 16.74 10.04
CA LYS A 7 -9.53 15.98 9.10
C LYS A 7 -9.10 15.58 7.68
N ASN A 8 -7.93 15.95 7.14
CA ASN A 8 -7.59 15.55 5.76
C ASN A 8 -6.16 14.99 5.61
N LEU A 9 -5.84 13.90 6.33
CA LEU A 9 -4.58 13.20 6.11
C LEU A 9 -4.75 12.16 4.99
N HIS A 10 -3.95 12.30 3.94
CA HIS A 10 -3.87 11.36 2.84
C HIS A 10 -2.42 10.91 2.70
N MET A 11 -2.22 9.62 2.49
CA MET A 11 -0.89 9.01 2.44
C MET A 11 -0.69 8.35 1.09
N ILE A 12 0.53 8.46 0.58
CA ILE A 12 0.99 7.78 -0.62
C ILE A 12 2.30 7.13 -0.25
N GLY A 13 2.45 5.85 -0.58
CA GLY A 13 3.66 5.10 -0.29
C GLY A 13 3.95 4.13 -1.41
N GLN A 14 5.22 3.97 -1.73
CA GLN A 14 5.71 3.00 -2.69
C GLN A 14 6.54 1.93 -2.00
N SER A 15 6.32 0.66 -2.34
CA SER A 15 7.06 -0.47 -1.78
C SER A 15 7.04 -0.44 -0.25
N LEU A 16 8.19 -0.32 0.43
CA LEU A 16 8.27 -0.16 1.88
C LEU A 16 7.44 1.03 2.40
N GLY A 17 7.41 2.14 1.65
CA GLY A 17 6.58 3.30 2.00
C GLY A 17 5.10 2.99 2.03
N ALA A 18 4.61 2.05 1.20
CA ALA A 18 3.22 1.59 1.23
C ALA A 18 2.93 0.84 2.55
N ALA A 19 3.84 -0.03 2.96
CA ALA A 19 3.72 -0.75 4.22
C ALA A 19 3.77 0.17 5.44
N VAL A 20 4.66 1.17 5.43
CA VAL A 20 4.74 2.21 6.46
C VAL A 20 3.47 3.05 6.52
N ALA A 21 2.88 3.41 5.36
CA ALA A 21 1.63 4.16 5.32
C ALA A 21 0.47 3.39 5.96
N VAL A 22 0.36 2.09 5.66
CA VAL A 22 -0.64 1.19 6.27
C VAL A 22 -0.42 1.05 7.78
N ASP A 23 0.82 0.80 8.22
CA ASP A 23 1.18 0.69 9.64
C ASP A 23 0.88 1.99 10.41
N THR A 24 1.24 3.14 9.83
CA THR A 24 0.98 4.46 10.41
C THR A 24 -0.53 4.73 10.56
N ALA A 25 -1.35 4.21 9.64
CA ALA A 25 -2.80 4.41 9.67
C ALA A 25 -3.46 3.80 10.92
N GLU A 26 -2.90 2.74 11.52
CA GLU A 26 -3.46 2.14 12.74
C GLU A 26 -3.46 3.12 13.92
N SER A 27 -2.48 4.03 13.94
CA SER A 27 -2.32 5.03 15.00
C SER A 27 -2.89 6.41 14.63
N ILE A 28 -3.15 6.66 13.34
CA ILE A 28 -3.49 7.98 12.81
C ILE A 28 -4.69 7.89 11.87
N ASN A 29 -5.69 8.73 12.09
CA ASN A 29 -6.91 8.72 11.30
C ASN A 29 -6.73 9.30 9.88
N ALA A 30 -6.25 8.46 8.96
CA ALA A 30 -6.17 8.76 7.54
C ALA A 30 -7.56 8.77 6.87
N GLN A 31 -7.65 9.40 5.71
CA GLN A 31 -8.83 9.39 4.83
C GLN A 31 -8.57 8.57 3.56
N THR A 32 -7.34 8.57 3.07
CA THR A 32 -6.96 7.85 1.86
C THR A 32 -5.53 7.33 1.96
N ILE A 33 -5.31 6.13 1.43
CA ILE A 33 -3.98 5.53 1.28
C ILE A 33 -3.84 5.07 -0.17
N VAL A 34 -2.80 5.55 -0.85
CA VAL A 34 -2.42 5.05 -2.18
C VAL A 34 -1.13 4.25 -2.03
N MET A 35 -1.21 2.97 -2.37
CA MET A 35 -0.10 2.02 -2.29
C MET A 35 0.42 1.72 -3.68
N ILE A 36 1.70 1.98 -3.93
CA ILE A 36 2.37 1.72 -5.20
C ILE A 36 3.30 0.52 -5.02
N SER A 37 3.13 -0.51 -5.84
CA SER A 37 3.91 -1.75 -5.81
C SER A 37 4.05 -2.34 -4.39
N PRO A 38 2.93 -2.55 -3.65
CA PRO A 38 2.97 -3.03 -2.27
C PRO A 38 3.29 -4.53 -2.18
N PHE A 39 3.76 -4.95 -1.01
CA PHE A 39 3.97 -6.36 -0.67
C PHE A 39 3.08 -6.80 0.49
N THR A 40 2.88 -8.12 0.66
CA THR A 40 2.07 -8.69 1.76
C THR A 40 2.81 -8.68 3.10
N SER A 41 4.12 -8.95 3.07
CA SER A 41 5.09 -8.72 4.14
C SER A 41 6.52 -8.84 3.61
N ILE A 42 7.51 -8.29 4.32
CA ILE A 42 8.93 -8.46 3.92
C ILE A 42 9.31 -9.94 3.90
N LYS A 43 8.82 -10.72 4.87
CA LYS A 43 9.06 -12.17 4.94
C LYS A 43 8.51 -12.91 3.71
N ALA A 44 7.25 -12.63 3.34
CA ALA A 44 6.63 -13.27 2.20
C ALA A 44 7.37 -12.91 0.90
N MET A 45 7.73 -11.64 0.75
CA MET A 45 8.49 -11.14 -0.41
C MET A 45 9.85 -11.83 -0.52
N ALA A 46 10.63 -11.86 0.57
CA ALA A 46 11.91 -12.58 0.59
C ALA A 46 11.74 -14.06 0.25
N THR A 47 10.69 -14.70 0.76
CA THR A 47 10.42 -16.12 0.48
C THR A 47 10.15 -16.38 -1.00
N GLU A 48 9.42 -15.49 -1.68
CA GLU A 48 9.18 -15.61 -3.13
C GLU A 48 10.43 -15.31 -3.97
N ILE A 49 11.26 -14.35 -3.58
CA ILE A 49 12.43 -13.91 -4.38
C ILE A 49 13.64 -14.84 -4.19
N ILE A 50 14.01 -15.11 -2.95
CA ILE A 50 15.25 -15.83 -2.61
C ILE A 50 14.98 -17.22 -2.04
N GLY A 51 13.72 -17.65 -1.96
CA GLY A 51 13.33 -18.97 -1.48
C GLY A 51 13.27 -19.10 0.05
N PRO A 52 12.63 -20.17 0.55
CA PRO A 52 12.33 -20.33 1.98
C PRO A 52 13.57 -20.50 2.86
N VAL A 53 14.61 -21.17 2.36
CA VAL A 53 15.86 -21.43 3.13
C VAL A 53 16.61 -20.12 3.40
N TRP A 54 16.82 -19.31 2.36
CA TRP A 54 17.52 -18.03 2.49
C TRP A 54 16.69 -16.98 3.23
N SER A 55 15.38 -16.95 2.98
CA SER A 55 14.44 -16.14 3.75
C SER A 55 14.52 -16.48 5.24
N TRP A 56 14.48 -17.77 5.61
CA TRP A 56 14.59 -18.20 7.01
C TRP A 56 15.91 -17.80 7.67
N LEU A 57 17.03 -17.91 6.94
CA LEU A 57 18.35 -17.51 7.43
C LEU A 57 18.45 -16.00 7.70
N LEU A 58 17.80 -15.17 6.87
CA LEU A 58 17.88 -13.71 6.96
C LEU A 58 16.82 -13.10 7.89
N LEU A 59 15.74 -13.82 8.18
CA LEU A 59 14.64 -13.37 9.05
C LEU A 59 15.06 -12.83 10.43
N PRO A 60 16.06 -13.41 11.13
CA PRO A 60 16.52 -12.88 12.41
C PRO A 60 17.10 -11.46 12.34
N PHE A 61 17.57 -11.03 11.16
CA PHE A 61 18.13 -9.69 10.94
C PHE A 61 17.07 -8.65 10.55
N LEU A 62 15.83 -9.08 10.31
CA LEU A 62 14.69 -8.23 9.96
C LEU A 62 13.85 -7.98 11.22
N GLN A 63 14.15 -6.88 11.92
CA GLN A 63 13.39 -6.46 13.11
C GLN A 63 11.95 -6.09 12.76
N ASP A 64 11.75 -5.24 11.75
CA ASP A 64 10.41 -4.88 11.28
C ASP A 64 10.00 -5.78 10.12
N ARG A 65 8.91 -6.50 10.30
CA ARG A 65 8.40 -7.47 9.32
C ARG A 65 7.31 -6.90 8.42
N TYR A 66 6.81 -5.71 8.77
CA TYR A 66 5.72 -4.99 8.11
C TYR A 66 4.63 -5.96 7.60
N PRO A 67 3.80 -6.52 8.50
CA PRO A 67 2.79 -7.51 8.15
C PRO A 67 1.58 -6.84 7.46
N THR A 68 1.81 -6.16 6.34
CA THR A 68 0.84 -5.32 5.61
C THR A 68 -0.51 -6.01 5.40
N GLN A 69 -0.51 -7.29 5.06
CA GLN A 69 -1.73 -8.08 4.89
C GLN A 69 -2.55 -8.22 6.20
N THR A 70 -1.89 -8.40 7.34
CA THR A 70 -2.56 -8.47 8.64
C THR A 70 -3.01 -7.09 9.08
N THR A 71 -2.19 -6.07 8.87
CA THR A 71 -2.53 -4.68 9.22
C THR A 71 -3.74 -4.18 8.45
N LEU A 72 -3.85 -4.47 7.15
CA LEU A 72 -5.05 -4.14 6.35
C LEU A 72 -6.31 -4.80 6.91
N LYS A 73 -6.25 -6.06 7.36
CA LYS A 73 -7.38 -6.73 8.03
C LYS A 73 -7.79 -6.06 9.34
N THR A 74 -6.84 -5.50 10.08
CA THR A 74 -7.15 -4.71 11.28
C THR A 74 -7.83 -3.41 10.88
N LEU A 75 -7.24 -2.66 9.94
CA LEU A 75 -7.76 -1.38 9.48
C LEU A 75 -9.16 -1.48 8.86
N GLU A 76 -9.45 -2.52 8.09
CA GLU A 76 -10.79 -2.73 7.51
C GLU A 76 -11.85 -2.82 8.61
N LYS A 77 -11.52 -3.43 9.75
CA LYS A 77 -12.42 -3.59 10.89
C LYS A 77 -12.53 -2.34 11.74
N THR A 78 -11.41 -1.64 11.98
CA THR A 78 -11.34 -0.52 12.92
C THR A 78 -11.60 0.83 12.27
N GLN A 79 -11.25 0.98 10.99
CA GLN A 79 -11.30 2.22 10.21
C GLN A 79 -11.76 1.98 8.75
N PRO A 80 -12.94 1.37 8.53
CA PRO A 80 -13.46 1.05 7.18
C PRO A 80 -13.70 2.29 6.30
N HIS A 81 -13.74 3.49 6.89
CA HIS A 81 -13.92 4.73 6.14
C HIS A 81 -12.68 5.11 5.30
N ILE A 82 -11.50 4.54 5.59
CA ILE A 82 -10.28 4.81 4.83
C ILE A 82 -10.46 4.27 3.41
N LYS A 83 -10.22 5.09 2.40
CA LYS A 83 -10.21 4.65 1.01
C LYS A 83 -8.80 4.17 0.64
N ILE A 84 -8.68 2.94 0.14
CA ILE A 84 -7.39 2.37 -0.23
C ILE A 84 -7.36 2.11 -1.73
N THR A 85 -6.29 2.53 -2.39
CA THR A 85 -6.02 2.23 -3.79
C THR A 85 -4.64 1.61 -3.93
N ILE A 86 -4.55 0.54 -4.72
CA ILE A 86 -3.29 -0.13 -5.07
C ILE A 86 -3.03 0.09 -6.55
N LEU A 87 -1.83 0.59 -6.86
CA LEU A 87 -1.27 0.60 -8.21
C LEU A 87 -0.08 -0.38 -8.24
N HIS A 88 -0.08 -1.35 -9.15
CA HIS A 88 1.03 -2.32 -9.23
C HIS A 88 1.35 -2.62 -10.69
N GLY A 89 2.62 -2.47 -11.09
CA GLY A 89 3.06 -2.88 -12.42
C GLY A 89 3.04 -4.40 -12.61
N ASN A 90 2.52 -4.88 -13.74
CA ASN A 90 2.45 -6.31 -14.02
C ASN A 90 3.81 -6.96 -14.33
N GLU A 91 4.81 -6.15 -14.69
CA GLU A 91 6.19 -6.56 -14.95
C GLU A 91 7.13 -6.26 -13.76
N ASP A 92 6.59 -6.04 -12.55
CA ASP A 92 7.41 -5.79 -11.37
C ASP A 92 8.30 -7.02 -11.03
N LYS A 93 9.61 -6.83 -11.14
CA LYS A 93 10.66 -7.83 -10.86
C LYS A 93 11.21 -7.74 -9.44
N ILE A 94 10.86 -6.70 -8.68
CA ILE A 94 11.29 -6.48 -7.30
C ILE A 94 10.22 -6.97 -6.33
N VAL A 95 8.97 -6.54 -6.54
CA VAL A 95 7.83 -7.01 -5.75
C VAL A 95 6.86 -7.73 -6.68
N PRO A 96 6.74 -9.07 -6.60
CA PRO A 96 5.84 -9.80 -7.47
C PRO A 96 4.41 -9.24 -7.45
N VAL A 97 3.83 -8.98 -8.62
CA VAL A 97 2.48 -8.41 -8.78
C VAL A 97 1.40 -9.26 -8.09
N THR A 98 1.66 -10.56 -7.93
CA THR A 98 0.83 -11.50 -7.16
C THR A 98 0.56 -11.02 -5.74
N MET A 99 1.48 -10.26 -5.12
CA MET A 99 1.30 -9.69 -3.80
C MET A 99 0.25 -8.59 -3.77
N GLY A 100 0.32 -7.64 -4.70
CA GLY A 100 -0.69 -6.59 -4.85
C GLY A 100 -2.07 -7.18 -5.14
N ARG A 101 -2.14 -8.17 -6.06
CA ARG A 101 -3.37 -8.92 -6.33
C ARG A 101 -3.90 -9.59 -5.08
N ARG A 102 -3.04 -10.25 -4.29
CA ARG A 102 -3.47 -10.93 -3.06
C ARG A 102 -4.07 -9.97 -2.05
N LEU A 103 -3.44 -8.83 -1.83
CA LEU A 103 -3.96 -7.78 -0.93
C LEU A 103 -5.35 -7.31 -1.40
N ALA A 104 -5.52 -7.03 -2.69
CA ALA A 104 -6.80 -6.60 -3.23
C ALA A 104 -7.89 -7.69 -3.13
N LEU A 105 -7.55 -8.95 -3.43
CA LEU A 105 -8.48 -10.08 -3.38
C LEU A 105 -8.96 -10.40 -1.96
N ASP A 106 -8.13 -10.14 -0.95
CA ASP A 106 -8.52 -10.33 0.45
C ASP A 106 -9.49 -9.22 0.95
N HIS A 107 -9.63 -8.12 0.20
CA HIS A 107 -10.39 -6.91 0.57
C HIS A 107 -11.20 -6.34 -0.61
N LYS A 108 -11.85 -7.20 -1.40
CA LYS A 108 -12.46 -6.84 -2.71
C LYS A 108 -13.42 -5.66 -2.67
N ASP A 109 -14.16 -5.50 -1.57
CA ASP A 109 -15.17 -4.45 -1.42
C ASP A 109 -14.61 -3.13 -0.88
N TRP A 110 -13.33 -3.13 -0.46
CA TRP A 110 -12.70 -2.02 0.25
C TRP A 110 -11.50 -1.43 -0.50
N ILE A 111 -10.70 -2.28 -1.17
CA ILE A 111 -9.51 -1.87 -1.91
C ILE A 111 -9.82 -1.74 -3.40
N THR A 112 -9.57 -0.55 -3.95
CA THR A 112 -9.51 -0.35 -5.41
C THR A 112 -8.14 -0.82 -5.92
N TYR A 113 -8.11 -1.73 -6.89
CA TYR A 113 -6.87 -2.28 -7.44
C TYR A 113 -6.76 -1.97 -8.93
N ASP A 114 -5.63 -1.38 -9.32
CA ASP A 114 -5.26 -1.11 -10.70
C ASP A 114 -3.90 -1.76 -10.98
N GLU A 115 -3.92 -2.79 -11.80
CA GLU A 115 -2.70 -3.33 -12.40
C GLU A 115 -2.30 -2.46 -13.60
N ILE A 116 -1.02 -2.12 -13.70
CA ILE A 116 -0.50 -1.21 -14.72
C ILE A 116 0.29 -2.03 -15.74
N GLU A 117 -0.27 -2.14 -16.94
CA GLU A 117 0.30 -2.91 -18.04
C GLU A 117 1.66 -2.34 -18.47
N GLY A 118 2.67 -3.21 -18.60
CA GLY A 118 4.02 -2.86 -18.99
C GLY A 118 4.79 -2.01 -17.97
N ALA A 119 4.26 -1.81 -16.76
CA ALA A 119 4.98 -1.14 -15.67
C ALA A 119 5.74 -2.17 -14.83
N GLY A 120 6.93 -1.78 -14.38
CA GLY A 120 7.75 -2.57 -13.46
C GLY A 120 7.50 -2.18 -12.01
N HIS A 121 8.56 -2.15 -11.22
CA HIS A 121 8.47 -1.67 -9.83
C HIS A 121 8.09 -0.19 -9.74
N GLU A 122 8.56 0.60 -10.71
CA GLU A 122 8.16 1.98 -10.92
C GLU A 122 6.95 2.07 -11.85
N LEU A 123 6.08 3.05 -11.59
CA LEU A 123 4.97 3.34 -12.49
C LEU A 123 5.49 3.91 -13.81
N ASN A 124 4.98 3.36 -14.92
CA ASN A 124 5.17 3.96 -16.24
C ASN A 124 4.28 5.21 -16.42
N THR A 125 4.30 5.80 -17.61
CA THR A 125 3.49 7.00 -17.92
C THR A 125 2.00 6.80 -17.65
N GLU A 126 1.44 5.63 -17.98
CA GLU A 126 0.02 5.34 -17.71
C GLU A 126 -0.24 5.31 -16.19
N GLY A 127 0.59 4.59 -15.44
CA GLY A 127 0.51 4.52 -13.99
C GLY A 127 0.60 5.89 -13.33
N LEU A 128 1.51 6.76 -13.79
CA LEU A 128 1.63 8.13 -13.30
C LEU A 128 0.39 8.98 -13.60
N VAL A 129 -0.19 8.85 -14.81
CA VAL A 129 -1.45 9.54 -15.14
C VAL A 129 -2.58 9.08 -14.22
N LYS A 130 -2.70 7.78 -13.94
CA LYS A 130 -3.68 7.26 -12.97
C LYS A 130 -3.43 7.82 -11.57
N LEU A 131 -2.19 7.80 -11.10
CA LEU A 131 -1.80 8.36 -9.81
C LEU A 131 -2.16 9.85 -9.71
N THR A 132 -1.83 10.67 -10.72
CA THR A 132 -2.16 12.09 -10.74
C THR A 132 -3.67 12.32 -10.69
N LYS A 133 -4.48 11.50 -11.37
CA LYS A 133 -5.95 11.58 -11.28
C LYS A 133 -6.45 11.29 -9.87
N ILE A 134 -5.91 10.27 -9.21
CA ILE A 134 -6.24 9.92 -7.82
C ILE A 134 -5.89 11.08 -6.89
N ILE A 135 -4.67 11.61 -6.99
CA ILE A 135 -4.19 12.74 -6.17
C ILE A 135 -5.08 13.97 -6.41
N SER A 136 -5.36 14.31 -7.66
CA SER A 136 -6.19 15.46 -8.00
C SER A 136 -7.60 15.35 -7.40
N LYS A 137 -8.21 14.16 -7.47
CA LYS A 137 -9.52 13.89 -6.83
C LYS A 137 -9.45 14.07 -5.32
N VAL A 138 -8.42 13.53 -4.67
CA VAL A 138 -8.19 13.66 -3.22
C VAL A 138 -8.04 15.13 -2.81
N CYS A 139 -7.20 15.89 -3.51
CA CYS A 139 -6.97 17.32 -3.24
C CYS A 139 -8.24 18.17 -3.43
N GLN A 140 -9.07 17.87 -4.44
CA GLN A 140 -10.32 18.60 -4.69
C GLN A 140 -11.40 18.30 -3.63
N THR A 141 -11.41 17.09 -3.06
CA THR A 141 -12.37 16.70 -2.01
C THR A 141 -12.01 17.23 -0.62
N THR A 142 -10.84 17.85 -0.46
CA THR A 142 -10.40 18.48 0.79
C THR A 142 -11.06 19.87 0.87
N PRO A 143 -12.01 20.12 1.78
CA PRO A 143 -12.64 21.44 1.87
C PRO A 143 -11.59 22.51 2.17
N SER A 144 -11.50 23.51 1.29
CA SER A 144 -10.75 24.73 1.52
C SER A 144 -11.25 25.36 2.82
N LYS A 145 -10.33 25.61 3.76
CA LYS A 145 -10.64 26.42 4.94
C LYS A 145 -10.98 27.83 4.44
N LYS A 146 -12.26 28.18 4.45
CA LYS A 146 -12.69 29.58 4.58
C LYS A 146 -12.48 30.01 6.03
#